data_AF-A0AAD3H6X0-F1
#
_entry.id   AF-A0AAD3H6X0-F1
#
_cell.length_a   1.000
_cell.length_b   1.000
_cell.length_c   1.000
_cell.angle_alpha   90.00
_cell.angle_beta   90.00
_cell.angle_gamma   90.00
#
_symmetry.space_group_name_H-M   'P 1'
#
loop_
_entity.id
_entity.type
_entity.pdbx_description
1 polymer ?
#
loop_
_entity_poly.entity_id
_entity_poly.type
_entity_poly.pdbx_seq_one_letter_code
_entity_poly.pdbx_strand_id
1 'polypeptide(L)'
;MNFIPRYSKQILYRQDADGTSVTIGNRITPSVTSNGDVSVAWRKSLDGGNSVTTTLNVNDSVSVQWQDGPWTATFSSPMDGIKTGDIDVKINRKLSLL
;
A
#
# COMPACT_ATOMS: atom_id res chain seq x y z
N MET A 1 32.70 -17.00 3.20
CA MET A 1 31.55 -17.67 2.54
C MET A 1 30.38 -16.70 2.67
N ASN A 2 29.98 -16.01 1.60
CA ASN A 2 28.96 -14.96 1.66
C ASN A 2 27.59 -15.58 1.44
N PHE A 3 26.72 -15.51 2.45
CA PHE A 3 25.32 -15.88 2.34
C PHE A 3 24.56 -14.74 1.63
N ILE A 4 23.99 -15.02 0.47
CA ILE A 4 23.02 -14.15 -0.20
C ILE A 4 21.63 -14.63 0.23
N PRO A 5 20.85 -13.88 1.03
CA PRO A 5 19.51 -14.31 1.41
C PRO A 5 18.58 -14.26 0.20
N ARG A 6 17.92 -15.38 -0.11
CA ARG A 6 16.80 -15.44 -1.06
C ARG A 6 15.50 -15.16 -0.30
N TYR A 7 14.86 -14.03 -0.57
CA TYR A 7 13.52 -13.75 -0.07
C TYR A 7 12.49 -14.51 -0.91
N SER A 8 11.88 -15.57 -0.37
CA SER A 8 10.74 -16.25 -0.99
C SER A 8 9.45 -15.51 -0.65
N LYS A 9 8.70 -15.05 -1.66
CA LYS A 9 7.38 -14.45 -1.47
C LYS A 9 6.32 -15.56 -1.46
N GLN A 10 5.83 -15.94 -0.29
CA GLN A 10 4.67 -16.82 -0.14
C GLN A 10 3.40 -15.96 -0.26
N ILE A 11 2.59 -16.17 -1.30
CA ILE A 11 1.25 -15.58 -1.40
C ILE A 11 0.30 -16.56 -0.71
N LEU A 12 -0.22 -16.16 0.46
CA LEU A 12 -1.19 -16.96 1.20
C LEU A 12 -2.58 -16.71 0.61
N TYR A 13 -3.38 -17.74 0.45
CA TYR A 13 -4.80 -17.64 0.11
C TYR A 13 -5.62 -18.03 1.35
N ARG A 14 -6.74 -17.34 1.59
CA ARG A 14 -7.76 -17.79 2.55
C ARG A 14 -8.96 -18.25 1.73
N GLN A 15 -9.50 -19.41 2.09
CA GLN A 15 -10.73 -19.89 1.51
C GLN A 15 -11.87 -19.57 2.48
N ASP A 16 -12.85 -18.81 2.02
CA ASP A 16 -14.05 -18.54 2.81
C ASP A 16 -15.02 -19.73 2.75
N ALA A 17 -16.00 -19.75 3.65
CA ALA A 17 -16.91 -20.89 3.84
C ALA A 17 -17.79 -21.20 2.62
N ASP A 18 -17.93 -20.26 1.70
CA ASP A 18 -18.64 -20.40 0.42
C ASP A 18 -17.75 -20.96 -0.71
N GLY A 19 -16.49 -21.30 -0.40
CA GLY A 19 -15.54 -21.88 -1.33
C GLY A 19 -14.72 -20.85 -2.13
N THR A 20 -14.96 -19.55 -1.93
CA THR A 20 -14.24 -18.49 -2.64
C THR A 20 -12.79 -18.41 -2.16
N SER A 21 -11.84 -18.40 -3.09
CA SER A 21 -10.43 -18.19 -2.79
C SER A 21 -10.11 -16.69 -2.77
N VAL A 22 -10.01 -16.10 -1.58
CA VAL A 22 -9.49 -14.74 -1.43
C VAL A 22 -7.96 -14.80 -1.50
N THR A 23 -7.39 -14.11 -2.49
CA THR A 23 -5.95 -13.86 -2.48
C THR A 23 -5.66 -13.00 -1.25
N ILE A 24 -4.89 -13.49 -0.27
CA ILE A 24 -4.41 -12.64 0.83
C ILE A 24 -3.26 -11.81 0.26
N GLY A 25 -3.62 -10.87 -0.60
CA GLY A 25 -2.74 -10.13 -1.50
C GLY A 25 -2.09 -8.95 -0.80
N ASN A 26 -1.41 -9.22 0.32
CA ASN A 26 -0.49 -8.27 0.92
C ASN A 26 0.80 -8.26 0.09
N ARG A 27 1.22 -7.09 -0.35
CA ARG A 27 2.49 -6.88 -1.07
C ARG A 27 3.26 -5.78 -0.36
N ILE A 28 4.49 -6.09 0.03
CA ILE A 28 5.47 -5.10 0.50
C ILE A 28 6.46 -4.86 -0.64
N THR A 29 6.75 -3.59 -0.91
CA THR A 29 7.67 -3.16 -1.97
C THR A 29 8.64 -2.13 -1.37
N PRO A 30 9.78 -2.59 -0.83
CA PRO A 30 10.85 -1.68 -0.41
C PRO A 30 11.59 -1.12 -1.64
N SER A 31 12.14 0.08 -1.52
CA SER A 31 12.96 0.73 -2.53
C SER A 31 14.05 1.56 -1.87
N VAL A 32 15.21 1.64 -2.54
CA VAL A 32 16.33 2.50 -2.14
C VAL A 32 16.86 3.19 -3.40
N THR A 33 16.99 4.52 -3.39
CA THR A 33 17.55 5.29 -4.51
C THR A 33 19.08 5.28 -4.47
N SER A 34 19.74 5.70 -5.55
CA SER A 34 21.20 5.88 -5.58
C SER A 34 21.71 6.90 -4.55
N ASN A 35 20.84 7.81 -4.11
CA ASN A 35 21.14 8.82 -3.09
C ASN A 35 20.91 8.32 -1.66
N GLY A 36 20.43 7.07 -1.50
CA GLY A 36 20.17 6.46 -0.20
C GLY A 36 18.76 6.71 0.35
N ASP A 37 17.87 7.36 -0.39
CA ASP A 37 16.48 7.56 0.04
C ASP A 37 15.77 6.21 0.11
N VAL A 38 15.12 5.95 1.24
CA VAL A 38 14.42 4.68 1.49
C VAL A 38 12.92 4.91 1.45
N SER A 39 12.21 4.05 0.73
CA SER A 39 10.75 4.00 0.77
C SER A 39 10.23 2.58 0.90
N VAL A 40 9.05 2.44 1.50
CA VAL A 40 8.34 1.17 1.61
C VAL A 40 6.87 1.40 1.27
N ALA A 41 6.38 0.66 0.27
CA ALA A 41 4.96 0.58 -0.02
C ALA A 41 4.40 -0.75 0.47
N TRP A 42 3.30 -0.69 1.22
CA TRP A 42 2.48 -1.84 1.57
C TRP A 42 1.12 -1.73 0.90
N ARG A 43 0.76 -2.73 0.09
CA ARG A 43 -0.55 -2.82 -0.55
C ARG A 43 -1.28 -4.05 -0.05
N LYS A 44 -2.53 -3.86 0.40
CA LYS A 44 -3.50 -4.91 0.64
C LYS A 44 -4.56 -4.87 -0.44
N SER A 45 -4.66 -5.95 -1.20
CA SER A 45 -5.79 -6.15 -2.11
C SER A 45 -7.04 -6.48 -1.30
N LEU A 46 -8.17 -5.93 -1.72
CA LEU A 46 -9.51 -6.21 -1.21
C LEU A 46 -10.33 -6.85 -2.35
N ASP A 47 -11.52 -7.35 -2.05
CA ASP A 47 -12.40 -7.94 -3.05
C ASP A 47 -12.85 -6.90 -4.09
N GLY A 48 -13.28 -7.37 -5.27
CA GLY A 48 -13.76 -6.48 -6.33
C GLY A 48 -12.67 -5.65 -7.03
N GLY A 49 -11.39 -6.02 -6.90
CA GLY A 49 -10.26 -5.28 -7.47
C GLY A 49 -9.84 -4.06 -6.66
N ASN A 50 -10.41 -3.89 -5.47
CA ASN A 50 -10.15 -2.79 -4.55
C ASN A 50 -8.82 -2.96 -3.83
N SER A 51 -8.32 -1.87 -3.21
CA SER A 51 -7.11 -1.98 -2.40
C SER A 51 -6.89 -0.83 -1.43
N VAL A 52 -6.09 -1.11 -0.40
CA VAL A 52 -5.47 -0.08 0.45
C VAL A 52 -3.97 -0.13 0.22
N THR A 53 -3.36 1.01 -0.08
CA THR A 53 -1.92 1.15 -0.24
C THR A 53 -1.39 2.22 0.69
N THR A 54 -0.44 1.86 1.55
CA THR A 54 0.32 2.79 2.37
C THR A 54 1.72 2.93 1.79
N THR A 55 2.20 4.15 1.61
CA THR A 55 3.58 4.44 1.19
C THR A 55 4.24 5.29 2.25
N LEU A 56 5.38 4.82 2.76
CA LEU A 56 6.27 5.57 3.64
C LEU A 56 7.53 5.94 2.85
N ASN A 57 7.80 7.23 2.73
CA ASN A 57 9.10 7.78 2.34
C ASN A 57 9.79 8.24 3.62
N VAL A 58 10.89 7.58 3.98
CA VAL A 58 11.54 7.80 5.28
C VAL A 58 12.01 9.25 5.39
N ASN A 59 11.69 9.91 6.51
CA ASN A 59 12.00 11.32 6.79
C ASN A 59 11.41 12.34 5.81
N ASP A 60 10.41 11.95 5.02
CA ASP A 60 9.78 12.85 4.04
C ASP A 60 8.27 12.83 4.15
N SER A 61 7.63 11.67 4.01
CA SER A 61 6.17 11.61 3.95
C SER A 61 5.61 10.22 4.23
N VAL A 62 4.35 10.20 4.69
CA VAL A 62 3.51 9.00 4.70
C VAL A 62 2.21 9.29 3.95
N SER A 63 1.74 8.30 3.20
CA SER A 63 0.45 8.39 2.52
C SER A 63 -0.30 7.07 2.59
N VAL A 64 -1.63 7.17 2.61
CA VAL A 64 -2.55 6.03 2.49
C VAL A 64 -3.54 6.34 1.39
N GLN A 65 -3.65 5.44 0.41
CA GLN A 65 -4.65 5.47 -0.63
C GLN A 65 -5.59 4.28 -0.48
N TRP A 66 -6.89 4.56 -0.37
CA TRP A 66 -7.94 3.56 -0.40
C TRP A 66 -8.73 3.68 -1.70
N GLN A 67 -8.75 2.61 -2.48
CA GLN A 67 -9.55 2.46 -3.69
C GLN A 67 -10.68 1.47 -3.42
N ASP A 68 -11.92 1.93 -3.61
CA ASP A 68 -13.14 1.13 -3.46
C ASP A 68 -14.13 1.42 -4.59
N GLY A 69 -14.07 0.60 -5.65
CA GLY A 69 -14.86 0.72 -6.86
C GLY A 69 -14.72 2.13 -7.47
N PRO A 70 -15.79 2.94 -7.49
CA PRO A 70 -15.72 4.31 -8.02
C PRO A 70 -15.03 5.30 -7.07
N TRP A 71 -14.75 4.93 -5.82
CA TRP A 71 -14.21 5.84 -4.81
C TRP A 71 -12.69 5.73 -4.67
N THR A 72 -12.04 6.87 -4.45
CA THR A 72 -10.65 6.94 -4.03
C THR A 72 -10.48 7.98 -2.94
N ALA A 73 -10.01 7.55 -1.77
CA ALA A 73 -9.57 8.42 -0.69
C ALA A 73 -8.04 8.39 -0.59
N THR A 74 -7.42 9.54 -0.39
CA THR A 74 -5.99 9.68 -0.15
C THR A 74 -5.77 10.56 1.08
N PHE A 75 -4.97 10.05 2.00
CA PHE A 75 -4.50 10.75 3.19
C PHE A 75 -2.99 10.88 3.05
N SER A 76 -2.42 12.06 3.24
CA SER A 76 -0.98 12.26 3.19
C SER A 76 -0.54 13.23 4.27
N SER A 77 0.64 12.98 4.83
CA SER A 77 1.25 13.88 5.81
C SER A 77 2.76 13.92 5.58
N PRO A 78 3.39 15.11 5.61
CA PRO A 78 4.83 15.21 5.66
C PRO A 78 5.36 14.63 6.98
N MET A 79 6.59 14.15 6.95
CA MET A 79 7.26 13.56 8.10
C MET A 79 8.64 14.20 8.33
N ASP A 80 8.99 14.36 9.60
CA ASP A 80 10.35 14.65 10.06
C ASP A 80 10.75 13.60 11.10
N GLY A 81 11.59 12.65 10.70
CA GLY A 81 11.88 11.46 11.50
C GLY A 81 10.62 10.62 11.74
N ILE A 82 10.18 10.57 12.99
CA ILE A 82 8.95 9.86 13.42
C ILE A 82 7.77 10.80 13.68
N LYS A 83 7.94 12.10 13.48
CA LYS A 83 6.88 13.10 13.69
C LYS A 83 6.15 13.34 12.38
N THR A 84 4.83 13.41 12.45
CA THR A 84 3.97 13.79 11.32
C THR A 84 3.57 15.25 11.44
N GLY A 85 3.47 15.94 10.30
CA GLY A 85 2.86 17.27 10.22
C GLY A 85 1.34 17.19 10.10
N ASP A 86 0.75 18.23 9.51
CA ASP A 86 -0.68 18.25 9.18
C ASP A 86 -1.03 17.14 8.17
N ILE A 87 -2.32 16.79 8.11
CA ILE A 87 -2.83 15.73 7.24
C ILE A 87 -3.65 16.37 6.12
N ASP A 88 -3.23 16.14 4.88
CA ASP A 88 -4.01 16.43 3.69
C ASP A 88 -4.94 15.26 3.38
N VAL A 89 -6.20 15.57 3.10
CA VAL A 89 -7.24 14.57 2.77
C VAL A 89 -7.88 14.92 1.43
N LYS A 90 -7.86 13.97 0.49
CA LYS A 90 -8.53 14.09 -0.81
C LYS A 90 -9.43 12.89 -1.06
N ILE A 91 -10.69 13.15 -1.37
CA ILE A 91 -11.68 12.12 -1.71
C ILE A 91 -12.24 12.42 -3.10
N ASN A 92 -12.22 11.43 -3.99
CA ASN A 92 -12.79 11.53 -5.33
C ASN A 92 -13.75 10.36 -5.56
N ARG A 93 -14.83 10.62 -6.30
CA ARG A 93 -15.72 9.60 -6.86
C ARG A 93 -15.72 9.72 -8.37
N LYS A 94 -15.36 8.64 -9.07
CA LYS A 94 -15.58 8.54 -10.50
C LYS A 94 -17.06 8.27 -10.76
N LEU A 95 -17.72 9.21 -11.44
CA LEU A 95 -19.07 9.00 -11.94
C LEU A 95 -18.97 8.40 -13.34
N SER A 96 -19.65 7.28 -13.57
CA SER A 96 -19.91 6.83 -14.93
C SER A 96 -21.11 7.61 -15.44
N LEU A 97 -20.93 8.40 -16.50
CA LEU A 97 -22.06 8.92 -17.26
C LEU A 97 -22.67 7.73 -18.01
N LEU A 98 -23.97 7.52 -17.80
CA LEU A 98 -24.78 6.54 -18.53
C LEU A 98 -24.87 6.93 -20.01
#